data_AF-B7PN90-F1
#
_entry.id   AF-B7PN90-F1
#
_cell.length_a   1.000
_cell.length_b   1.000
_cell.length_c   1.000
_cell.angle_alpha   90.00
_cell.angle_beta   90.00
_cell.angle_gamma   90.00
#
_symmetry.space_group_name_H-M   'P 1'
#
loop_
_entity.id
_entity.type
_entity.pdbx_description
1 polymer ?
#
loop_
_entity_poly.entity_id
_entity_poly.type
_entity_poly.pdbx_seq_one_letter_code
_entity_poly.pdbx_strand_id
1 'polypeptide(L)'
;GYDALSAHNGFVFSVKKGLTDRDKCSGSLSGGWWFNTCNEANLNGRKSSISPTKALGITWHIKYNYESYYYTYHKVEMQIRDADFGFCTGSLKS
;
A
#
# COMPACT_ATOMS: atom_id res chain seq x y z
N GLY A 1 -5.08 11.23 9.29
CA GLY A 1 -4.72 10.01 8.54
C GLY A 1 -5.84 9.71 7.57
N TYR A 2 -5.52 9.24 6.37
CA TYR A 2 -6.50 8.87 5.34
C TYR A 2 -6.43 7.36 5.09
N ASP A 3 -7.57 6.75 4.78
CA ASP A 3 -7.67 5.33 4.41
C ASP A 3 -7.31 5.13 2.93
N ALA A 4 -6.02 5.08 2.64
CA ALA A 4 -5.53 4.84 1.28
C ALA A 4 -5.71 3.39 0.83
N LEU A 5 -5.94 2.44 1.74
CA LEU A 5 -6.10 1.03 1.40
C LEU A 5 -7.50 0.73 0.83
N SER A 6 -8.54 1.45 1.28
CA SER A 6 -9.91 1.29 0.77
C SER A 6 -10.05 1.43 -0.75
N ALA A 7 -9.22 2.27 -1.37
CA ALA A 7 -9.20 2.47 -2.83
C ALA A 7 -8.77 1.22 -3.62
N HIS A 8 -8.21 0.21 -2.93
CA HIS A 8 -7.76 -1.06 -3.48
C HIS A 8 -8.76 -2.20 -3.24
N ASN A 9 -9.88 -1.95 -2.56
CA ASN A 9 -10.89 -2.97 -2.30
C ASN A 9 -11.50 -3.51 -3.60
N GLY A 10 -11.60 -4.84 -3.73
CA GLY A 10 -12.13 -5.51 -4.92
C GLY A 10 -11.18 -5.58 -6.11
N PHE A 11 -9.99 -4.98 -6.04
CA PHE A 11 -8.98 -5.11 -7.09
C PHE A 11 -8.23 -6.44 -6.96
N VAL A 12 -7.83 -7.01 -8.08
CA VAL A 12 -7.07 -8.27 -8.13
C VAL A 12 -5.59 -7.99 -7.92
N PHE A 13 -4.92 -8.87 -7.18
CA PHE A 13 -3.48 -8.80 -7.00
C PHE A 13 -2.75 -8.91 -8.35
N SER A 14 -1.83 -8.00 -8.63
CA SER A 14 -0.98 -8.05 -9.82
C SER A 14 0.43 -7.57 -9.51
N VAL A 15 1.36 -7.85 -10.42
CA VAL A 15 2.78 -7.53 -10.25
C VAL A 15 3.20 -6.50 -11.30
N LYS A 16 3.93 -5.47 -10.86
CA LYS A 16 4.42 -4.37 -11.69
C LYS A 16 5.93 -4.25 -11.60
N LYS A 17 6.59 -3.92 -12.71
CA LYS A 17 8.06 -3.93 -12.87
C LYS A 17 8.69 -2.53 -12.89
N GLY A 18 7.92 -1.48 -12.66
CA GLY A 18 8.40 -0.10 -12.56
C GLY A 18 8.51 0.62 -13.89
N LEU A 19 9.46 0.20 -14.74
CA LEU A 19 9.82 0.98 -15.92
C LEU A 19 8.71 1.03 -16.99
N THR A 20 7.95 -0.05 -17.11
CA THR A 20 6.89 -0.21 -18.12
C THR A 20 5.48 0.00 -17.55
N ASP A 21 5.35 -0.06 -16.23
CA ASP A 21 4.07 -0.06 -15.54
C ASP A 21 3.84 1.30 -14.89
N ARG A 22 3.08 2.16 -15.56
CA ARG A 22 2.77 3.51 -15.06
C ARG A 22 1.35 3.59 -14.51
N ASP A 23 1.25 4.16 -13.32
CA ASP A 23 0.05 4.67 -12.70
C ASP A 23 -0.38 5.99 -13.33
N LYS A 24 -1.69 6.28 -13.34
CA LYS A 24 -2.17 7.57 -13.86
C LYS A 24 -1.91 8.73 -12.91
N CYS A 25 -1.76 8.47 -11.61
CA CYS A 25 -1.64 9.51 -10.60
C CYS A 25 -0.20 9.65 -10.03
N SER A 26 0.55 8.55 -9.91
CA SER A 26 1.77 8.48 -9.11
C SER A 26 3.03 8.01 -9.86
N GLY A 27 2.94 7.87 -11.19
CA GLY A 27 4.09 7.47 -12.03
C GLY A 27 4.33 5.96 -12.00
N SER A 28 5.59 5.53 -12.07
CA SER A 28 5.93 4.11 -12.18
C SER A 28 5.56 3.28 -10.94
N LEU A 29 4.97 2.10 -11.12
CA LEU A 29 4.59 1.17 -10.05
C LEU A 29 5.53 -0.02 -9.97
N SER A 30 5.89 -0.47 -8.76
CA SER A 30 6.67 -1.69 -8.58
C SER A 30 6.13 -2.59 -7.48
N GLY A 31 6.51 -3.87 -7.52
CA GLY A 31 6.11 -4.86 -6.53
C GLY A 31 4.78 -5.51 -6.89
N GLY A 32 4.28 -6.32 -5.95
CA GLY A 32 2.98 -6.97 -6.05
C GLY A 32 1.97 -6.27 -5.16
N TRP A 33 0.86 -5.81 -5.72
CA TRP A 33 -0.17 -5.08 -4.98
C TRP A 33 -1.54 -5.28 -5.64
N TRP A 34 -2.60 -4.90 -4.93
CA TRP A 34 -3.95 -4.78 -5.47
C TRP A 34 -4.08 -3.47 -6.26
N PHE A 35 -3.32 -3.34 -7.36
CA PHE A 35 -3.23 -2.11 -8.12
C PHE A 35 -4.58 -1.66 -8.70
N ASN A 36 -4.85 -0.35 -8.63
CA ASN A 36 -6.01 0.30 -9.23
C ASN A 36 -5.57 1.33 -10.29
N THR A 37 -6.47 2.20 -10.76
CA THR A 37 -6.15 3.21 -11.79
C THR A 37 -5.27 4.36 -11.29
N CYS A 38 -5.38 4.70 -10.01
CA CYS A 38 -4.64 5.76 -9.33
C CYS A 38 -4.26 5.25 -7.96
N ASN A 39 -3.06 4.67 -7.91
CA ASN A 39 -2.62 3.87 -6.80
C ASN A 39 -2.40 4.75 -5.55
N GLU A 40 -3.25 4.58 -4.54
CA GLU A 40 -3.23 5.41 -3.33
C GLU A 40 -2.29 4.85 -2.26
N ALA A 41 -2.04 3.54 -2.22
CA ALA A 41 -1.05 2.92 -1.35
C ALA A 41 -0.25 1.87 -2.10
N ASN A 42 1.03 1.72 -1.79
CA ASN A 42 1.81 0.57 -2.23
C ASN A 42 2.86 0.25 -1.18
N LEU A 43 2.49 -0.63 -0.24
CA LEU A 43 3.41 -1.02 0.83
C LEU A 43 4.49 -2.02 0.36
N ASN A 44 4.30 -2.59 -0.83
CA ASN A 44 5.22 -3.54 -1.47
C ASN A 44 6.10 -2.89 -2.56
N GLY A 45 6.13 -1.56 -2.60
CA GLY A 45 7.00 -0.81 -3.50
C GLY A 45 8.49 -1.11 -3.25
N ARG A 46 9.31 -0.95 -4.28
CA ARG A 46 10.76 -1.19 -4.22
C ARG A 46 11.41 -0.29 -3.17
N LYS A 47 11.93 -0.90 -2.12
CA LYS A 47 12.79 -0.23 -1.14
C LYS A 47 14.10 0.18 -1.81
N SER A 48 14.30 1.47 -2.03
CA SER A 48 15.58 2.01 -2.52
C SER A 48 15.95 3.23 -1.69
N SER A 49 17.19 3.25 -1.19
CA SER A 49 17.77 4.41 -0.49
C SER A 49 18.03 5.58 -1.45
N ILE A 50 18.11 5.30 -2.75
CA ILE A 50 18.47 6.24 -3.82
C ILE A 50 17.68 5.83 -5.08
N SER A 51 16.34 5.92 -5.06
CA SER A 51 15.60 5.83 -6.32
C SER A 51 15.62 7.20 -6.98
N PRO A 52 16.18 7.36 -8.21
CA PRO A 52 16.02 8.59 -8.97
C PRO A 52 14.54 8.86 -9.27
N THR A 53 13.72 7.80 -9.26
CA THR A 53 12.28 7.85 -9.47
C THR A 53 11.56 7.39 -8.20
N LYS A 54 11.23 8.35 -7.31
CA LYS A 54 10.51 8.13 -6.04
C LYS A 54 9.16 7.38 -6.21
N ALA A 55 8.59 7.40 -7.42
CA ALA A 55 7.39 6.68 -7.81
C ALA A 55 7.42 5.17 -7.53
N LEU A 56 8.61 4.55 -7.49
CA LEU A 56 8.75 3.11 -7.24
C LEU A 56 8.69 2.71 -5.75
N GLY A 57 8.65 3.67 -4.83
CA GLY A 57 8.86 3.40 -3.39
C GLY A 57 7.65 2.87 -2.63
N ILE A 58 7.84 2.70 -1.32
CA ILE A 58 6.79 2.30 -0.37
C ILE A 58 5.95 3.54 -0.04
N THR A 59 4.68 3.59 -0.44
CA THR A 59 3.86 4.82 -0.38
C THR A 59 2.52 4.64 0.34
N TRP A 60 2.03 5.73 0.93
CA TRP A 60 0.68 5.87 1.48
C TRP A 60 0.19 7.31 1.25
N HIS A 61 -0.77 7.47 0.34
CA HIS A 61 -1.29 8.77 -0.07
C HIS A 61 -2.20 9.37 0.99
N ILE A 62 -2.08 10.68 1.19
CA ILE A 62 -2.92 11.47 2.07
C ILE A 62 -3.84 12.31 1.18
N LYS A 63 -5.15 12.08 1.29
CA LYS A 63 -6.15 12.83 0.54
C LYS A 63 -5.96 14.34 0.70
N TYR A 64 -6.03 15.06 -0.42
CA TYR A 64 -5.79 16.51 -0.52
C TYR A 64 -4.35 16.96 -0.27
N ASN A 65 -3.39 16.04 -0.22
CA ASN A 65 -1.97 16.35 -0.12
C ASN A 65 -1.21 15.65 -1.26
N TYR A 66 -1.08 16.33 -2.39
CA TYR A 66 -0.40 15.79 -3.57
C TYR A 66 1.08 15.45 -3.32
N GLU A 67 1.74 16.17 -2.42
CA GLU A 67 3.15 15.90 -2.06
C GLU A 67 3.34 14.52 -1.42
N SER A 68 2.28 13.94 -0.83
CA SER A 68 2.34 12.61 -0.22
C SER A 68 2.61 11.49 -1.23
N TYR A 69 2.34 11.68 -2.52
CA TYR A 69 2.74 10.74 -3.57
C TYR A 69 4.27 10.60 -3.72
N TYR A 70 5.03 11.60 -3.26
CA TYR A 70 6.49 11.61 -3.34
C TYR A 70 7.16 11.22 -2.01
N TYR A 71 6.36 10.94 -0.98
CA TYR A 71 6.86 10.49 0.31
C TYR A 71 6.98 8.96 0.34
N THR A 72 8.18 8.46 0.67
CA THR A 72 8.44 7.02 0.77
C THR A 72 8.72 6.62 2.20
N TYR A 73 8.05 5.57 2.67
CA TYR A 73 8.24 5.03 4.01
C TYR A 73 9.47 4.12 4.09
N HIS A 74 10.25 4.25 5.17
CA HIS A 74 11.44 3.42 5.40
C HIS A 74 11.12 2.03 5.94
N LYS A 75 10.06 1.91 6.74
CA LYS A 75 9.58 0.69 7.39
C LYS A 75 8.05 0.74 7.44
N VAL A 76 7.43 -0.38 7.10
CA VAL A 76 5.98 -0.61 7.17
C VAL A 76 5.73 -2.04 7.63
N GLU A 77 4.62 -2.26 8.32
CA GLU A 77 4.17 -3.58 8.76
C GLU A 77 2.67 -3.69 8.47
N MET A 78 2.24 -4.78 7.84
CA MET A 78 0.82 -5.13 7.70
C MET A 78 0.55 -6.30 8.64
N GLN A 79 -0.42 -6.13 9.53
CA GLN A 79 -0.77 -7.12 10.54
C GLN A 79 -2.28 -7.32 10.54
N ILE A 80 -2.71 -8.56 10.73
CA ILE A 80 -4.13 -8.92 10.84
C ILE A 80 -4.38 -9.52 12.22
N ARG A 81 -5.63 -9.45 12.65
CA ARG A 81 -6.11 -10.05 13.89
C ARG A 81 -7.57 -10.45 13.71
N ASP A 82 -8.01 -11.44 14.47
CA ASP A 82 -9.40 -11.87 14.45
C ASP A 82 -10.33 -10.71 14.77
N ALA A 83 -11.45 -10.64 14.06
CA ALA A 83 -12.43 -9.57 14.20
C ALA A 83 -13.07 -9.56 15.60
N ASP A 84 -13.11 -10.72 16.27
CA ASP A 84 -13.64 -10.95 17.62
C ASP A 84 -12.55 -11.07 18.69
N PHE A 85 -11.30 -10.71 18.37
CA PHE A 85 -10.21 -10.72 19.34
C PHE A 85 -10.54 -9.84 20.55
N GLY A 86 -10.59 -10.47 21.73
CA GLY A 86 -10.97 -9.83 23.00
C GLY A 86 -12.43 -10.04 23.41
N PHE A 87 -13.30 -10.50 22.50
CA PHE A 87 -14.67 -10.95 22.81
C PHE A 87 -14.71 -12.46 23.07
N CYS A 88 -13.96 -13.23 22.28
CA CYS A 88 -13.79 -14.67 22.48
C CYS A 88 -12.56 -14.96 23.36
N THR A 89 -12.68 -14.74 24.67
CA THR A 89 -12.12 -15.76 25.58
C THR A 89 -12.97 -16.99 25.34
N GLY A 90 -12.57 -17.81 24.36
CA GLY A 90 -13.31 -18.99 23.94
C GLY A 90 -13.72 -19.84 25.13
N SER A 91 -14.79 -20.61 24.95
CA SER A 91 -15.32 -21.60 25.89
C SER A 91 -14.31 -22.71 26.23
N LEU A 92 -13.21 -22.35 26.90
CA LEU A 92 -12.40 -23.22 27.75
C LEU A 92 -12.76 -22.96 29.22
N LYS A 93 -14.07 -22.83 29.47
CA LYS A 93 -14.68 -23.15 30.77
C LYS A 93 -15.34 -24.52 30.64
N SER A 94 -14.54 -25.57 30.73
CA SER A 94 -14.92 -26.88 31.26
C SER A 94 -13.65 -27.63 31.66
#